data_AF-A0A7J9CDM2-F1
#
_entry.id   AF-A0A7J9CDM2-F1
#
_cell.length_a   1.000
_cell.length_b   1.000
_cell.length_c   1.000
_cell.angle_alpha   90.00
_cell.angle_beta   90.00
_cell.angle_gamma   90.00
#
_symmetry.space_group_name_H-M   'P 1'
#
loop_
_entity.id
_entity.type
_entity.pdbx_description
1 polymer ?
#
loop_
_entity_poly.entity_id
_entity_poly.type
_entity_poly.pdbx_seq_one_letter_code
_entity_poly.pdbx_strand_id
1 'polypeptide(L)'
;MTITLEQELIVTSDKTINARGANLEIFNGPSITVQFAKNVIIHGLQIHHINLAKDGKINDDENHHGLWGASDGDGVSRFGATNVWLDHLSLHHCAGGLIDVTVALNHFSKGLVERMPRCRFGFIHVINNNYNHWFLYTIGSTSHPTIISQGNRYSAPGTFGAKEVTCRGFLKPAQWKNWNWVPQGEYF
;
A
#
# COMPACT_ATOMS: atom_id res chain seq x y z
N MET A 1 7.68 5.15 23.36
CA MET A 1 6.87 6.37 23.24
C MET A 1 5.60 5.98 22.51
N THR A 2 4.45 6.33 23.07
CA THR A 2 3.15 6.03 22.49
C THR A 2 2.50 7.36 22.14
N ILE A 3 1.99 7.46 20.91
CA ILE A 3 1.34 8.65 20.37
C ILE A 3 -0.09 8.27 20.02
N THR A 4 -1.04 9.01 20.58
CA THR A 4 -2.44 8.94 20.17
C THR A 4 -2.73 10.18 19.34
N LEU A 5 -3.10 9.97 18.09
CA LEU A 5 -3.51 11.04 17.19
C LEU A 5 -4.98 11.40 17.46
N GLU A 6 -5.33 12.67 17.34
CA GLU A 6 -6.72 13.14 17.44
C GLU A 6 -7.43 13.11 16.07
N GLN A 7 -6.65 13.19 15.00
CA GLN A 7 -7.03 13.19 13.58
C GLN A 7 -5.95 12.48 12.76
N GLU A 8 -6.20 12.15 11.49
CA GLU A 8 -5.15 11.54 10.66
C GLU A 8 -3.92 12.43 10.54
N LEU A 9 -2.74 11.83 10.64
CA LEU A 9 -1.47 12.51 10.38
C LEU A 9 -1.18 12.49 8.89
N ILE A 10 -1.32 13.65 8.24
CA ILE A 10 -0.99 13.81 6.83
C ILE A 10 0.52 13.99 6.67
N VAL A 11 1.14 13.14 5.85
CA VAL A 11 2.57 13.19 5.56
C VAL A 11 2.80 13.81 4.20
N THR A 12 3.44 14.98 4.20
CA THR A 12 3.81 15.72 2.98
C THR A 12 5.08 15.17 2.33
N SER A 13 5.41 15.70 1.14
CA SER A 13 6.54 15.23 0.34
C SER A 13 7.90 15.41 1.02
N ASP A 14 8.86 14.59 0.59
CA ASP A 14 10.29 14.67 0.95
C ASP A 14 10.50 14.56 2.47
N LYS A 15 9.88 13.53 3.08
CA LYS A 15 9.93 13.27 4.53
C LYS A 15 10.34 11.84 4.83
N THR A 16 10.99 11.66 5.98
CA THR A 16 11.27 10.35 6.55
C THR A 16 10.78 10.33 8.01
N ILE A 17 9.83 9.45 8.30
CA ILE A 17 9.47 9.08 9.68
C ILE A 17 10.27 7.82 10.01
N ASN A 18 11.19 7.92 10.96
CA ASN A 18 12.12 6.84 11.28
C ASN A 18 12.13 6.58 12.79
N ALA A 19 11.68 5.40 13.20
CA ALA A 19 11.64 4.96 14.58
C ALA A 19 12.79 4.00 14.96
N ARG A 20 13.85 3.88 14.15
CA ARG A 20 15.02 3.06 14.53
C ARG A 20 15.60 3.50 15.87
N GLY A 21 15.87 2.52 16.73
CA GLY A 21 16.45 2.75 18.04
C GLY A 21 15.46 3.23 19.10
N ALA A 22 14.17 3.34 18.77
CA ALA A 22 13.11 3.68 19.71
C ALA A 22 11.91 2.75 19.55
N ASN A 23 11.21 2.43 20.64
CA ASN A 23 9.90 1.81 20.55
C ASN A 23 8.85 2.91 20.38
N LEU A 24 8.44 3.18 19.14
CA LEU A 24 7.46 4.22 18.81
C LEU A 24 6.15 3.59 18.31
N GLU A 25 5.07 3.90 19.01
CA GLU A 25 3.74 3.35 18.78
C GLU A 25 2.75 4.47 18.39
N ILE A 26 1.97 4.26 17.35
CA ILE A 26 0.74 5.02 17.03
C ILE A 26 -0.42 4.16 17.49
N PHE A 27 -1.17 4.64 18.48
CA PHE A 27 -2.12 3.82 19.25
C PHE A 27 -3.41 4.55 19.60
N ASN A 28 -4.53 3.82 19.46
CA ASN A 28 -5.85 4.17 19.99
C ASN A 28 -6.40 5.51 19.49
N GLY A 29 -6.14 5.81 18.22
CA GLY A 29 -6.62 6.97 17.50
C GLY A 29 -6.58 6.70 16.00
N PRO A 30 -6.76 7.73 15.16
CA PRO A 30 -6.55 7.63 13.71
C PRO A 30 -5.08 7.38 13.36
N SER A 31 -4.82 7.11 12.09
CA SER A 31 -3.49 6.73 11.63
C SER A 31 -2.83 7.75 10.71
N ILE A 32 -1.84 7.29 9.95
CA ILE A 32 -0.99 8.07 9.07
C ILE A 32 -1.46 7.91 7.63
N THR A 33 -1.57 9.05 6.94
CA THR A 33 -1.96 9.09 5.53
C THR A 33 -0.89 9.82 4.71
N VAL A 34 -0.43 9.17 3.63
CA VAL A 34 0.45 9.77 2.63
C VAL A 34 -0.39 10.12 1.41
N GLN A 35 -0.75 11.40 1.29
CA GLN A 35 -1.65 11.89 0.24
C GLN A 35 -0.97 12.88 -0.69
N PHE A 36 -1.12 12.69 -2.00
CA PHE A 36 -0.60 13.58 -3.06
C PHE A 36 0.88 13.98 -2.89
N ALA A 37 1.64 13.12 -2.19
CA ALA A 37 3.02 13.37 -1.81
C ALA A 37 3.97 12.52 -2.63
N LYS A 38 5.24 12.90 -2.63
CA LYS A 38 6.32 12.08 -3.18
C LYS A 38 7.51 11.96 -2.24
N ASN A 39 8.29 10.90 -2.41
CA ASN A 39 9.55 10.70 -1.71
C ASN A 39 9.37 10.64 -0.18
N VAL A 40 8.52 9.72 0.26
CA VAL A 40 8.22 9.52 1.69
C VAL A 40 8.75 8.16 2.15
N ILE A 41 9.43 8.12 3.29
CA ILE A 41 9.83 6.88 3.96
C ILE A 41 9.16 6.83 5.33
N ILE A 42 8.48 5.74 5.64
CA ILE A 42 7.96 5.47 6.99
C ILE A 42 8.55 4.15 7.44
N HIS A 43 9.34 4.19 8.50
CA HIS A 43 10.14 3.06 8.94
C HIS A 43 10.09 2.81 10.44
N GLY A 44 9.90 1.55 10.81
CA GLY A 44 10.11 1.05 12.18
C GLY A 44 8.97 1.35 13.17
N LEU A 45 7.84 1.88 12.70
CA LEU A 45 6.70 2.18 13.57
C LEU A 45 5.90 0.93 13.93
N GLN A 46 5.33 0.95 15.13
CA GLN A 46 4.20 0.09 15.48
C GLN A 46 2.92 0.90 15.36
N ILE A 47 1.95 0.43 14.58
CA ILE A 47 0.67 1.13 14.38
C ILE A 47 -0.44 0.12 14.65
N HIS A 48 -1.25 0.38 15.67
CA HIS A 48 -2.24 -0.59 16.09
C HIS A 48 -3.40 0.00 16.88
N HIS A 49 -4.50 -0.76 16.93
CA HIS A 49 -5.75 -0.33 17.58
C HIS A 49 -6.22 1.01 16.99
N ILE A 50 -6.15 1.10 15.66
CA ILE A 50 -6.54 2.30 14.92
C ILE A 50 -8.06 2.38 14.86
N ASN A 51 -8.56 3.56 15.21
CA ASN A 51 -9.98 3.91 15.20
C ASN A 51 -10.23 4.97 14.11
N LEU A 52 -11.46 5.02 13.59
CA LEU A 52 -11.85 6.02 12.60
C LEU A 52 -11.76 7.43 13.19
N ALA A 53 -11.13 8.34 12.46
CA ALA A 53 -11.29 9.77 12.67
C ALA A 53 -12.71 10.20 12.25
N LYS A 54 -13.32 11.09 13.02
CA LYS A 54 -14.53 11.81 12.59
C LYS A 54 -14.14 12.99 11.71
N ASP A 55 -15.08 13.47 10.90
CA ASP A 55 -14.95 14.69 10.11
C ASP A 55 -14.37 15.83 10.97
N GLY A 56 -13.40 16.54 10.41
CA GLY A 56 -12.62 17.50 11.19
C GLY A 56 -11.75 18.40 10.32
N LYS A 57 -11.14 19.39 10.97
CA LYS A 57 -10.16 20.26 10.33
C LYS A 57 -8.76 19.71 10.61
N ILE A 58 -7.97 19.51 9.57
CA ILE A 58 -6.61 18.94 9.67
C ILE A 58 -5.61 19.91 9.03
N ASN A 59 -4.40 19.95 9.59
CA ASN A 59 -3.26 20.61 8.98
C ASN A 59 -2.63 19.61 8.02
N ASP A 60 -2.86 19.79 6.73
CA ASP A 60 -2.35 18.94 5.66
C ASP A 60 -1.07 19.50 5.02
N ASP A 61 -0.69 20.75 5.33
CA ASP A 61 0.59 21.36 5.00
C ASP A 61 0.99 22.40 6.07
N GLU A 62 2.23 22.90 6.03
CA GLU A 62 2.77 23.89 6.98
C GLU A 62 1.93 25.18 7.04
N ASN A 63 1.27 25.53 5.94
CA ASN A 63 0.49 26.77 5.81
C ASN A 63 -0.96 26.54 5.39
N HIS A 64 -1.46 25.30 5.45
CA HIS A 64 -2.81 24.96 5.00
C HIS A 64 -3.57 24.14 6.04
N HIS A 65 -4.88 24.40 6.10
CA HIS A 65 -5.82 23.69 6.96
C HIS A 65 -7.08 23.38 6.18
N GLY A 66 -7.30 22.11 5.86
CA GLY A 66 -8.45 21.62 5.12
C GLY A 66 -9.54 21.02 6.01
N LEU A 67 -10.78 21.01 5.51
CA LEU A 67 -11.83 20.12 6.01
C LEU A 67 -11.57 18.72 5.45
N TRP A 68 -11.60 17.73 6.32
CA TRP A 68 -11.40 16.33 5.99
C TRP A 68 -12.61 15.50 6.43
N GLY A 69 -12.95 14.53 5.60
CA GLY A 69 -13.98 13.54 5.92
C GLY A 69 -13.45 12.47 6.88
N ALA A 70 -14.35 11.63 7.36
CA ALA A 70 -14.02 10.51 8.21
C ALA A 70 -12.93 9.62 7.59
N SER A 71 -12.03 9.14 8.44
CA SER A 71 -10.98 8.20 8.05
C SER A 71 -11.56 6.80 7.88
N ASP A 72 -11.04 6.04 6.91
CA ASP A 72 -11.38 4.64 6.68
C ASP A 72 -10.87 3.73 7.82
N GLY A 73 -9.92 4.20 8.64
CA GLY A 73 -9.41 3.47 9.81
C GLY A 73 -8.24 2.52 9.51
N ASP A 74 -7.53 2.73 8.41
CA ASP A 74 -6.39 1.91 8.01
C ASP A 74 -5.14 2.18 8.83
N GLY A 75 -4.26 1.17 8.94
CA GLY A 75 -2.96 1.31 9.58
C GLY A 75 -2.03 2.29 8.85
N VAL A 76 -1.99 2.29 7.53
CA VAL A 76 -1.37 3.36 6.74
C VAL A 76 -2.13 3.50 5.43
N SER A 77 -2.56 4.72 5.12
CA SER A 77 -3.27 5.03 3.87
C SER A 77 -2.34 5.70 2.88
N ARG A 78 -2.40 5.28 1.60
CA ARG A 78 -1.68 5.95 0.51
C ARG A 78 -2.62 6.30 -0.63
N PHE A 79 -2.73 7.59 -0.94
CA PHE A 79 -3.60 8.08 -2.01
C PHE A 79 -2.92 9.13 -2.89
N GLY A 80 -2.89 8.92 -4.20
CA GLY A 80 -2.26 9.85 -5.15
C GLY A 80 -0.76 10.09 -4.96
N ALA A 81 -0.08 9.35 -4.07
CA ALA A 81 1.33 9.51 -3.78
C ALA A 81 2.24 8.62 -4.62
N THR A 82 3.48 9.04 -4.85
CA THR A 82 4.51 8.30 -5.61
C THR A 82 5.81 8.19 -4.80
N ASN A 83 6.68 7.22 -5.10
CA ASN A 83 7.96 7.05 -4.39
C ASN A 83 7.81 7.00 -2.86
N VAL A 84 6.91 6.13 -2.37
CA VAL A 84 6.67 5.92 -0.94
C VAL A 84 7.26 4.57 -0.52
N TRP A 85 8.11 4.55 0.49
CA TRP A 85 8.67 3.33 1.07
C TRP A 85 8.17 3.16 2.51
N LEU A 86 7.29 2.18 2.70
CA LEU A 86 6.86 1.71 4.01
C LEU A 86 7.72 0.50 4.37
N ASP A 87 8.49 0.57 5.46
CA ASP A 87 9.49 -0.45 5.79
C ASP A 87 9.49 -0.80 7.29
N HIS A 88 9.67 -2.08 7.62
CA HIS A 88 9.70 -2.57 9.02
C HIS A 88 8.56 -2.02 9.91
N LEU A 89 7.35 -1.91 9.36
CA LEU A 89 6.17 -1.52 10.12
C LEU A 89 5.54 -2.74 10.79
N SER A 90 5.10 -2.59 12.03
CA SER A 90 4.27 -3.58 12.74
C SER A 90 2.84 -3.08 12.80
N LEU A 91 1.95 -3.65 11.98
CA LEU A 91 0.57 -3.20 11.82
C LEU A 91 -0.39 -4.28 12.30
N HIS A 92 -1.31 -3.96 13.22
CA HIS A 92 -2.31 -4.91 13.72
C HIS A 92 -3.53 -4.21 14.35
N HIS A 93 -4.69 -4.88 14.35
CA HIS A 93 -5.93 -4.36 14.96
C HIS A 93 -6.31 -2.95 14.47
N CYS A 94 -6.34 -2.73 13.17
CA CYS A 94 -6.84 -1.48 12.58
C CYS A 94 -8.28 -1.68 12.11
N ALA A 95 -9.14 -0.67 12.28
CA ALA A 95 -10.57 -0.79 11.99
C ALA A 95 -10.89 -0.95 10.50
N GLY A 96 -10.19 -0.23 9.62
CA GLY A 96 -10.40 -0.27 8.15
C GLY A 96 -9.61 -1.38 7.45
N GLY A 97 -8.40 -1.64 7.93
CA GLY A 97 -7.45 -2.51 7.24
C GLY A 97 -6.03 -2.27 7.75
N LEU A 98 -5.12 -3.21 7.51
CA LEU A 98 -3.72 -3.01 7.92
C LEU A 98 -3.02 -1.98 7.03
N ILE A 99 -3.19 -2.10 5.71
CA ILE A 99 -2.65 -1.19 4.71
C ILE A 99 -3.61 -1.24 3.52
N ASP A 100 -4.01 -0.07 3.04
CA ASP A 100 -4.75 0.08 1.79
C ASP A 100 -3.88 0.86 0.78
N VAL A 101 -3.53 0.17 -0.31
CA VAL A 101 -2.66 0.73 -1.36
C VAL A 101 -3.37 0.73 -2.70
N THR A 102 -3.55 1.91 -3.28
CA THR A 102 -3.96 2.03 -4.69
C THR A 102 -2.72 2.23 -5.58
N VAL A 103 -2.40 1.24 -6.41
CA VAL A 103 -1.39 1.34 -7.46
C VAL A 103 -2.11 1.69 -8.76
N ALA A 104 -2.04 2.95 -9.18
CA ALA A 104 -2.80 3.42 -10.33
C ALA A 104 -1.99 4.22 -11.34
N LEU A 105 -2.35 4.08 -12.63
CA LEU A 105 -1.88 4.93 -13.73
C LEU A 105 -0.35 4.93 -13.92
N ASN A 106 0.31 3.83 -13.57
CA ASN A 106 1.76 3.68 -13.74
C ASN A 106 2.09 3.02 -15.08
N HIS A 107 3.26 3.34 -15.61
CA HIS A 107 3.89 2.61 -16.71
C HIS A 107 5.12 1.86 -16.19
N PHE A 108 4.98 0.54 -16.04
CA PHE A 108 6.05 -0.38 -15.65
C PHE A 108 6.72 -0.93 -16.92
N SER A 109 7.87 -0.35 -17.28
CA SER A 109 8.55 -0.65 -18.54
C SER A 109 9.57 -1.79 -18.44
N LYS A 110 10.32 -2.00 -19.52
CA LYS A 110 11.34 -3.05 -19.66
C LYS A 110 12.44 -2.90 -18.61
N GLY A 111 13.05 -4.03 -18.23
CA GLY A 111 14.14 -4.08 -17.25
C GLY A 111 13.69 -4.27 -15.80
N LEU A 112 12.37 -4.22 -15.55
CA LEU A 112 11.80 -4.57 -14.25
C LEU A 112 11.73 -6.09 -14.10
N VAL A 113 12.26 -6.59 -12.98
CA VAL A 113 12.35 -8.04 -12.73
C VAL A 113 11.04 -8.58 -12.18
N GLU A 114 10.54 -7.98 -11.09
CA GLU A 114 9.36 -8.43 -10.34
C GLU A 114 8.82 -7.33 -9.42
N ARG A 115 7.71 -7.61 -8.69
CA ARG A 115 7.20 -6.82 -7.56
C ARG A 115 6.54 -5.48 -7.91
N MET A 116 5.65 -5.52 -8.89
CA MET A 116 4.86 -4.37 -9.34
C MET A 116 3.35 -4.61 -9.11
N PRO A 117 2.84 -4.67 -7.87
CA PRO A 117 3.54 -4.63 -6.58
C PRO A 117 3.84 -6.04 -6.02
N ARG A 118 4.67 -6.11 -4.98
CA ARG A 118 4.69 -7.24 -4.04
C ARG A 118 4.13 -6.79 -2.69
N CYS A 119 3.10 -7.46 -2.21
CA CYS A 119 2.40 -7.11 -0.98
C CYS A 119 2.37 -8.27 0.03
N ARG A 120 1.99 -7.97 1.27
CA ARG A 120 1.72 -8.93 2.36
C ARG A 120 0.64 -8.33 3.25
N PHE A 121 -0.42 -9.09 3.52
CA PHE A 121 -1.62 -8.61 4.22
C PHE A 121 -2.24 -7.35 3.56
N GLY A 122 -3.33 -6.84 4.14
CA GLY A 122 -4.00 -5.62 3.68
C GLY A 122 -4.73 -5.75 2.34
N PHE A 123 -5.20 -4.61 1.84
CA PHE A 123 -5.92 -4.47 0.59
C PHE A 123 -5.09 -3.66 -0.43
N ILE A 124 -5.02 -4.18 -1.66
CA ILE A 124 -4.27 -3.55 -2.73
C ILE A 124 -5.16 -3.48 -3.96
N HIS A 125 -5.42 -2.26 -4.42
CA HIS A 125 -6.11 -2.01 -5.68
C HIS A 125 -5.09 -1.64 -6.76
N VAL A 126 -4.87 -2.53 -7.71
CA VAL A 126 -3.99 -2.34 -8.86
C VAL A 126 -4.85 -1.95 -10.06
N ILE A 127 -4.94 -0.66 -10.39
CA ILE A 127 -5.89 -0.15 -11.39
C ILE A 127 -5.26 0.63 -12.53
N ASN A 128 -5.63 0.34 -13.78
CA ASN A 128 -5.25 1.11 -14.97
C ASN A 128 -3.74 1.33 -15.14
N ASN A 129 -2.92 0.33 -14.81
CA ASN A 129 -1.47 0.37 -15.04
C ASN A 129 -1.11 -0.31 -16.37
N ASN A 130 -0.02 0.11 -16.99
CA ASN A 130 0.54 -0.49 -18.18
C ASN A 130 1.86 -1.22 -17.85
N TYR A 131 1.88 -2.53 -17.99
CA TYR A 131 3.02 -3.42 -17.72
C TYR A 131 3.63 -3.92 -19.03
N ASN A 132 4.94 -3.77 -19.18
CA ASN A 132 5.64 -4.09 -20.41
C ASN A 132 6.91 -4.88 -20.11
N HIS A 133 6.90 -6.17 -20.44
CA HIS A 133 8.03 -7.11 -20.36
C HIS A 133 8.74 -7.14 -18.99
N TRP A 134 8.11 -7.81 -18.02
CA TRP A 134 8.76 -8.20 -16.76
C TRP A 134 9.67 -9.41 -16.94
N PHE A 135 10.55 -9.71 -15.98
CA PHE A 135 11.46 -10.85 -16.07
C PHE A 135 10.95 -12.11 -15.36
N LEU A 136 10.22 -11.96 -14.24
CA LEU A 136 9.67 -13.08 -13.45
C LEU A 136 8.14 -13.01 -13.33
N TYR A 137 7.61 -12.01 -12.62
CA TYR A 137 6.16 -11.76 -12.46
C TYR A 137 5.87 -10.26 -12.31
N THR A 138 4.61 -9.84 -12.36
CA THR A 138 4.23 -8.45 -12.03
C THR A 138 3.73 -8.35 -10.59
N ILE A 139 2.57 -8.93 -10.28
CA ILE A 139 1.88 -8.82 -9.00
C ILE A 139 2.20 -10.04 -8.13
N GLY A 140 2.66 -9.87 -6.89
CA GLY A 140 2.96 -11.01 -6.02
C GLY A 140 2.68 -10.82 -4.54
N SER A 141 2.54 -11.93 -3.82
CA SER A 141 2.43 -11.92 -2.35
C SER A 141 2.65 -13.29 -1.71
N THR A 142 2.91 -13.29 -0.40
CA THR A 142 3.16 -14.49 0.41
C THR A 142 2.33 -14.57 1.69
N SER A 143 1.39 -13.65 1.92
CA SER A 143 0.74 -13.51 3.24
C SER A 143 -0.70 -12.99 3.17
N HIS A 144 -1.58 -13.69 2.45
CA HIS A 144 -3.03 -13.45 2.40
C HIS A 144 -3.45 -11.96 2.27
N PRO A 145 -3.01 -11.24 1.22
CA PRO A 145 -3.59 -9.95 0.90
C PRO A 145 -4.92 -10.15 0.18
N THR A 146 -5.73 -9.10 0.17
CA THR A 146 -6.77 -8.92 -0.84
C THR A 146 -6.20 -8.07 -1.96
N ILE A 147 -6.30 -8.54 -3.20
CA ILE A 147 -5.83 -7.81 -4.39
C ILE A 147 -6.98 -7.69 -5.37
N ILE A 148 -7.36 -6.46 -5.69
CA ILE A 148 -8.23 -6.18 -6.81
C ILE A 148 -7.34 -5.64 -7.92
N SER A 149 -7.30 -6.33 -9.04
CA SER A 149 -6.60 -5.90 -10.25
C SER A 149 -7.68 -5.50 -11.24
N GLN A 150 -7.63 -4.26 -11.74
CA GLN A 150 -8.68 -3.73 -12.61
C GLN A 150 -8.12 -2.90 -13.78
N GLY A 151 -8.54 -3.21 -15.01
CA GLY A 151 -8.25 -2.38 -16.18
C GLY A 151 -6.77 -2.25 -16.53
N ASN A 152 -5.91 -3.14 -16.05
CA ASN A 152 -4.48 -3.07 -16.37
C ASN A 152 -4.20 -3.70 -17.74
N ARG A 153 -3.11 -3.24 -18.36
CA ARG A 153 -2.59 -3.80 -19.61
C ARG A 153 -1.28 -4.52 -19.34
N TYR A 154 -1.18 -5.77 -19.74
CA TYR A 154 -0.02 -6.63 -19.58
C TYR A 154 0.53 -7.02 -20.94
N SER A 155 1.76 -6.64 -21.25
CA SER A 155 2.49 -7.15 -22.42
C SER A 155 3.60 -8.08 -21.92
N ALA A 156 3.31 -9.39 -21.94
CA ALA A 156 4.22 -10.41 -21.44
C ALA A 156 5.48 -10.54 -22.32
N PRO A 157 6.65 -10.84 -21.73
CA PRO A 157 7.87 -11.07 -22.49
C PRO A 157 7.78 -12.33 -23.37
N GLY A 158 8.64 -12.43 -24.40
CA GLY A 158 8.71 -13.61 -25.27
C GLY A 158 9.23 -14.89 -24.60
N THR A 159 9.81 -14.78 -23.41
CA THR A 159 10.35 -15.91 -22.63
C THR A 159 9.25 -16.78 -22.04
N PHE A 160 9.37 -18.12 -22.18
CA PHE A 160 8.37 -19.08 -21.72
C PHE A 160 8.06 -19.01 -20.21
N GLY A 161 9.05 -18.69 -19.37
CA GLY A 161 8.91 -18.73 -17.91
C GLY A 161 8.22 -17.54 -17.24
N ALA A 162 7.85 -16.50 -17.98
CA ALA A 162 7.38 -15.22 -17.42
C ALA A 162 6.02 -14.79 -18.00
N LYS A 163 5.15 -15.76 -18.32
CA LYS A 163 3.80 -15.48 -18.85
C LYS A 163 2.78 -15.22 -17.75
N GLU A 164 2.96 -15.82 -16.57
CA GLU A 164 2.05 -15.59 -15.45
C GLU A 164 2.32 -14.21 -14.83
N VAL A 165 1.29 -13.36 -14.84
CA VAL A 165 1.30 -12.03 -14.21
C VAL A 165 1.48 -12.14 -12.70
N THR A 166 0.93 -13.19 -12.10
CA THR A 166 0.77 -13.31 -10.65
C THR A 166 1.72 -14.32 -10.01
N CYS A 167 2.20 -14.06 -8.80
CA CYS A 167 3.12 -14.96 -8.08
C CYS A 167 2.77 -15.09 -6.59
N ARG A 168 2.69 -16.33 -6.09
CA ARG A 168 2.45 -16.63 -4.66
C ARG A 168 3.69 -17.14 -3.93
N GLY A 169 4.87 -16.91 -4.50
CA GLY A 169 6.14 -17.47 -4.03
C GLY A 169 6.13 -19.00 -4.09
N PHE A 170 6.69 -19.65 -3.07
CA PHE A 170 6.75 -21.11 -2.95
C PHE A 170 5.56 -21.72 -2.19
N LEU A 171 4.46 -20.98 -2.01
CA LEU A 171 3.31 -21.46 -1.27
C LEU A 171 2.54 -22.52 -2.06
N LYS A 172 2.14 -23.59 -1.35
CA LYS A 172 1.29 -24.63 -1.94
C LYS A 172 -0.09 -24.05 -2.24
N PRO A 173 -0.78 -24.50 -3.31
CA PRO A 173 -2.11 -23.99 -3.66
C PRO A 173 -3.12 -24.01 -2.52
N ALA A 174 -3.09 -25.01 -1.64
CA ALA A 174 -3.96 -25.07 -0.46
C ALA A 174 -3.84 -23.85 0.48
N GLN A 175 -2.70 -23.16 0.48
CA GLN A 175 -2.46 -22.00 1.34
C GLN A 175 -3.01 -20.70 0.77
N TRP A 176 -3.19 -20.60 -0.55
CA TRP A 176 -3.56 -19.35 -1.22
C TRP A 176 -4.80 -19.41 -2.11
N LYS A 177 -5.34 -20.61 -2.38
CA LYS A 177 -6.55 -20.79 -3.21
C LYS A 177 -7.77 -20.00 -2.71
N ASN A 178 -7.84 -19.71 -1.42
CA ASN A 178 -8.93 -18.96 -0.81
C ASN A 178 -8.62 -17.46 -0.66
N TRP A 179 -7.49 -16.98 -1.19
CA TRP A 179 -7.16 -15.55 -1.15
C TRP A 179 -8.02 -14.80 -2.16
N ASN A 180 -8.44 -13.59 -1.78
CA ASN A 180 -9.28 -12.75 -2.61
C ASN A 180 -8.42 -11.97 -3.63
N TRP A 181 -8.10 -12.60 -4.76
CA TRP A 181 -7.38 -11.97 -5.87
C TRP A 181 -8.28 -11.91 -7.08
N VAL A 182 -8.81 -10.72 -7.37
CA VAL A 182 -9.87 -10.53 -8.37
C VAL A 182 -9.32 -9.72 -9.54
N PRO A 183 -9.17 -10.31 -10.74
CA PRO A 183 -8.92 -9.56 -11.97
C PRO A 183 -10.24 -9.06 -12.58
N GLN A 184 -10.25 -7.84 -13.12
CA GLN A 184 -11.43 -7.26 -13.77
C GLN A 184 -11.04 -6.38 -14.96
N GLY A 185 -11.52 -6.73 -16.16
CA GLY A 185 -11.27 -5.90 -17.36
C GLY A 185 -9.81 -5.79 -17.76
N GLU A 186 -9.00 -6.80 -17.47
CA GLU A 186 -7.58 -6.85 -17.84
C GLU A 186 -7.38 -7.02 -19.34
N TYR A 187 -6.30 -6.43 -19.87
CA TYR A 187 -5.84 -6.60 -21.23
C TYR A 187 -4.50 -7.35 -21.22
N PHE A 188 -4.41 -8.50 -21.90
CA PHE A 188 -3.19 -9.31 -22.01
C PHE A 188 -2.67 -9.35 -23.44
#